data_AF-A0A2D4PTY2-F1
#
_entry.id   AF-A0A2D4PTY2-F1
#
_cell.length_a   1.000
_cell.length_b   1.000
_cell.length_c   1.000
_cell.angle_alpha   90.00
_cell.angle_beta   90.00
_cell.angle_gamma   90.00
#
_symmetry.space_group_name_H-M   'P 1'
#
loop_
_entity.id
_entity.type
_entity.pdbx_description
1 polymer ?
#
loop_
_entity_poly.entity_id
_entity_poly.type
_entity_poly.pdbx_seq_one_letter_code
_entity_poly.pdbx_strand_id
1 'polypeptide(L)'
;MIQCTIPGSNPLRDYADYGCYCGRGGSGTPVDDLDRCCQVHDNCYGEAAKVHECWPLLTLYSYECSERKLTCKDNNTKCKDFVCKCDLEAANCFAKAPYKNE
;
A
#
# COMPACT_ATOMS: atom_id res chain seq x y z
N MET A 1 -0.75 5.26 -6.65
CA MET A 1 -1.25 5.83 -5.39
C MET A 1 -0.17 6.57 -4.60
N ILE A 2 0.97 5.96 -4.26
CA ILE A 2 2.04 6.63 -3.46
C ILE A 2 2.48 7.98 -4.05
N GLN A 3 2.73 8.07 -5.37
CA GLN A 3 3.11 9.35 -6.01
C GLN A 3 2.02 10.44 -5.92
N CYS A 4 0.75 10.08 -5.70
CA CYS A 4 -0.33 11.05 -5.48
C CYS A 4 -0.18 11.72 -4.11
N THR A 5 0.05 10.92 -3.06
CA THR A 5 0.13 11.38 -1.66
C THR A 5 1.51 11.93 -1.31
N ILE A 6 2.56 11.43 -1.98
CA ILE A 6 3.96 11.86 -1.83
C ILE A 6 4.53 12.24 -3.21
N PRO A 7 4.22 13.44 -3.74
CA PRO A 7 4.77 13.88 -5.01
C PRO A 7 6.29 13.96 -4.96
N GLY A 8 6.96 13.51 -6.02
CA GLY A 8 8.43 13.51 -6.13
C GLY A 8 9.12 12.27 -5.55
N SER A 9 8.39 11.39 -4.86
CA SER A 9 8.88 10.05 -4.51
C SER A 9 9.12 9.19 -5.76
N ASN A 10 10.05 8.25 -5.64
CA ASN A 10 10.23 7.14 -6.56
C ASN A 10 9.87 5.84 -5.84
N PRO A 11 8.60 5.39 -5.87
CA PRO A 11 8.15 4.33 -4.95
C PRO A 11 8.89 3.00 -5.08
N LEU A 12 9.32 2.64 -6.29
CA LEU A 12 10.09 1.42 -6.51
C LEU A 12 11.51 1.49 -5.96
N ARG A 13 12.08 2.69 -5.85
CA ARG A 13 13.41 2.90 -5.30
C ARG A 13 13.36 3.15 -3.79
N ASP A 14 12.38 3.93 -3.35
CA ASP A 14 12.32 4.45 -1.99
C ASP A 14 11.65 3.47 -1.03
N TYR A 15 10.71 2.63 -1.49
CA TYR A 15 9.88 1.79 -0.61
C TYR A 15 9.88 0.30 -0.94
N ALA A 16 10.52 -0.16 -2.02
CA ALA A 16 10.46 -1.58 -2.41
C ALA A 16 11.45 -2.49 -1.66
N ASP A 17 12.38 -1.91 -0.89
CA ASP A 17 13.40 -2.61 -0.12
C ASP A 17 13.73 -1.80 1.15
N TYR A 18 12.68 -1.45 1.92
CA TYR A 18 12.80 -0.62 3.13
C TYR A 18 12.39 -1.40 4.37
N GLY A 19 13.23 -1.35 5.41
CA GLY A 19 12.93 -1.98 6.69
C GLY A 19 12.79 -3.50 6.59
N CYS A 20 11.85 -4.06 7.36
CA CYS A 20 11.61 -5.50 7.43
C CYS A 20 10.43 -5.98 6.58
N TYR A 21 9.52 -5.09 6.20
CA TYR A 21 8.24 -5.42 5.54
C TYR A 21 8.04 -4.71 4.19
N CYS A 22 8.63 -3.55 3.94
CA CYS A 22 8.41 -2.88 2.66
C CYS A 22 9.22 -3.56 1.55
N GLY A 23 8.58 -4.46 0.81
CA GLY A 23 9.20 -5.19 -0.28
C GLY A 23 8.62 -6.59 -0.46
N ARG A 24 9.47 -7.56 -0.83
CA ARG A 24 9.03 -8.94 -1.04
C ARG A 24 9.03 -9.71 0.28
N GLY A 25 7.83 -9.98 0.79
CA GLY A 25 7.64 -10.69 2.06
C GLY A 25 7.76 -9.73 3.24
N GLY A 26 7.89 -10.26 4.45
CA GLY A 26 8.07 -9.44 5.63
C GLY A 26 8.00 -10.26 6.91
N SER A 27 8.87 -10.00 7.87
CA SER A 27 8.89 -10.72 9.14
C SER A 27 9.60 -9.94 10.23
N GLY A 28 9.36 -10.31 11.49
CA GLY A 28 10.00 -9.66 12.64
C GLY A 28 9.20 -8.48 13.16
N THR A 29 9.90 -7.46 13.64
CA THR A 29 9.29 -6.25 14.23
C THR A 29 9.58 -5.06 13.32
N PRO A 30 8.55 -4.26 12.95
CA PRO A 30 8.79 -3.10 12.10
C PRO A 30 9.80 -2.13 12.72
N VAL A 31 10.76 -1.65 11.92
CA VAL A 31 11.85 -0.79 12.39
C VAL A 31 11.40 0.66 12.65
N ASP A 32 10.32 1.09 11.99
CA ASP A 32 9.67 2.38 12.21
C ASP A 32 8.21 2.40 11.72
N ASP A 33 7.60 3.58 11.69
CA ASP A 33 6.21 3.78 11.29
C ASP A 33 5.97 3.50 9.80
N LEU A 34 6.96 3.74 8.94
CA LEU A 34 6.83 3.45 7.51
C LEU A 34 6.84 1.95 7.27
N ASP A 35 7.77 1.24 7.93
CA ASP A 35 7.83 -0.22 7.89
C ASP A 35 6.55 -0.85 8.47
N ARG A 36 5.96 -0.22 9.49
CA ARG A 36 4.65 -0.62 10.03
C ARG A 36 3.52 -0.43 9.01
N CYS A 37 3.54 0.63 8.21
CA CYS A 37 2.58 0.78 7.11
C CYS A 37 2.64 -0.41 6.15
N CYS A 38 3.84 -0.87 5.81
CA CYS A 38 4.05 -2.04 4.95
C CYS A 38 3.57 -3.34 5.61
N GLN A 39 3.83 -3.53 6.91
CA GLN A 39 3.29 -4.67 7.66
C GLN A 39 1.74 -4.71 7.60
N VAL A 40 1.08 -3.56 7.79
CA VAL A 40 -0.38 -3.47 7.70
C VAL A 40 -0.87 -3.74 6.28
N HIS A 41 -0.15 -3.24 5.27
CA HIS A 41 -0.47 -3.49 3.86
C HIS A 41 -0.36 -4.97 3.50
N ASP A 42 0.71 -5.65 3.92
CA ASP A 42 0.91 -7.09 3.76
C ASP A 42 -0.21 -7.90 4.40
N ASN A 43 -0.63 -7.52 5.62
CA ASN A 43 -1.76 -8.14 6.29
C ASN A 43 -3.06 -7.96 5.51
N CYS A 44 -3.29 -6.76 4.96
CA CYS A 44 -4.46 -6.47 4.13
C CYS A 44 -4.46 -7.32 2.85
N TYR A 45 -3.32 -7.47 2.18
CA TYR A 45 -3.18 -8.37 1.03
C TYR A 45 -3.36 -9.85 1.42
N GLY A 46 -2.86 -10.25 2.58
CA GLY A 46 -3.08 -11.58 3.15
C GLY A 46 -4.56 -11.89 3.38
N GLU A 47 -5.32 -10.91 3.90
CA GLU A 47 -6.78 -11.02 4.06
C GLU A 47 -7.48 -11.08 2.70
N ALA A 48 -7.10 -10.22 1.76
CA ALA A 48 -7.65 -10.24 0.40
C ALA A 48 -7.49 -11.62 -0.25
N ALA A 49 -6.33 -12.25 -0.11
CA ALA A 49 -6.06 -13.57 -0.65
C ALA A 49 -6.79 -14.69 0.11
N LYS A 50 -6.75 -14.70 1.44
CA LYS A 50 -7.25 -15.83 2.25
C LYS A 50 -8.76 -15.79 2.49
N VAL A 51 -9.33 -14.61 2.65
CA VAL A 51 -10.73 -14.42 3.06
C VAL A 51 -11.62 -14.05 1.86
N HIS A 52 -11.05 -13.38 0.86
CA HIS A 52 -11.79 -12.92 -0.31
C HIS A 52 -11.39 -13.63 -1.60
N GLU A 53 -10.45 -14.58 -1.53
CA GLU A 53 -9.94 -15.36 -2.67
C GLU A 53 -9.44 -14.47 -3.82
N CYS A 54 -8.96 -13.27 -3.49
CA CYS A 54 -8.46 -12.29 -4.43
C CYS A 54 -6.98 -12.51 -4.73
N TRP A 55 -6.53 -12.01 -5.88
CA TRP A 55 -5.14 -12.07 -6.29
C TRP A 55 -4.58 -10.64 -6.26
N PRO A 56 -4.25 -10.09 -5.07
CA PRO A 56 -4.04 -8.65 -4.90
C PRO A 56 -2.95 -8.09 -5.82
N LEU A 57 -1.85 -8.84 -6.01
CA LEU A 57 -0.76 -8.47 -6.91
C LEU A 57 -1.15 -8.41 -8.40
N LEU A 58 -2.23 -9.09 -8.82
CA LEU A 58 -2.71 -9.11 -10.20
C LEU A 58 -4.04 -8.36 -10.38
N THR A 59 -4.63 -7.86 -9.29
CA THR A 59 -5.94 -7.22 -9.30
C THR A 59 -5.81 -5.78 -9.75
N LEU A 60 -6.16 -5.51 -11.01
CA LEU A 60 -6.24 -4.13 -11.53
C LEU A 60 -7.56 -3.48 -11.13
N TYR A 61 -7.47 -2.30 -10.53
CA TYR A 61 -8.59 -1.50 -10.06
C TYR A 61 -8.45 -0.03 -10.52
N SER A 62 -9.54 0.70 -10.42
CA SER A 62 -9.70 2.12 -10.75
C SER A 62 -9.69 2.97 -9.48
N TYR A 63 -8.96 4.07 -9.53
CA TYR A 63 -8.92 5.06 -8.46
C TYR A 63 -8.84 6.48 -9.04
N GLU A 64 -9.02 7.46 -8.17
CA GLU A 64 -8.83 8.88 -8.47
C GLU A 64 -7.78 9.47 -7.56
N CYS A 65 -7.00 10.39 -8.11
CA CYS A 65 -6.10 11.26 -7.38
C CYS A 65 -6.48 12.70 -7.71
N SER A 66 -6.99 13.44 -6.73
CA SER A 66 -7.31 14.86 -6.87
C SER A 66 -6.79 15.60 -5.65
N GLU A 67 -6.00 16.66 -5.86
CA GLU A 67 -5.39 17.46 -4.77
C GLU A 67 -4.67 16.61 -3.71
N ARG A 68 -3.91 15.60 -4.15
CA ARG A 68 -3.21 14.61 -3.28
C ARG A 68 -4.12 13.74 -2.41
N LYS A 69 -5.43 13.74 -2.67
CA LYS A 69 -6.40 12.86 -2.03
C LYS A 69 -6.72 11.69 -2.95
N LEU A 70 -6.65 10.49 -2.38
CA LEU A 70 -6.98 9.25 -3.06
C LEU A 70 -8.42 8.86 -2.78
N THR A 71 -9.10 8.38 -3.83
CA THR A 71 -10.44 7.79 -3.73
C THR A 71 -10.49 6.53 -4.59
N CYS A 72 -10.95 5.41 -4.03
CA CYS A 72 -11.27 4.23 -4.82
C CYS A 72 -12.56 4.48 -5.62
N LYS A 73 -12.50 4.29 -6.94
CA LYS A 73 -13.70 4.36 -7.78
C LYS A 73 -14.54 3.10 -7.62
N ASP A 74 -15.73 3.10 -8.19
CA ASP A 74 -16.53 1.87 -8.30
C ASP A 74 -15.79 0.86 -9.20
N ASN A 75 -15.33 -0.24 -8.61
CA ASN A 75 -14.61 -1.28 -9.34
C ASN A 75 -15.48 -2.48 -9.71
N ASN A 76 -16.79 -2.44 -9.44
CA ASN A 76 -17.78 -3.48 -9.76
C ASN A 76 -17.50 -4.86 -9.16
N THR A 77 -16.44 -5.05 -8.36
CA THR A 77 -16.05 -6.34 -7.80
C THR A 77 -15.43 -6.16 -6.43
N LYS A 78 -15.76 -7.09 -5.52
CA LYS A 78 -15.23 -7.10 -4.15
C LYS A 78 -13.70 -7.09 -4.12
N CYS A 79 -13.04 -7.87 -4.99
CA CYS A 79 -11.59 -7.92 -5.01
C CYS A 79 -10.97 -6.58 -5.38
N LYS A 80 -11.44 -5.93 -6.44
CA LYS A 80 -10.88 -4.65 -6.85
C LYS A 80 -11.13 -3.57 -5.80
N ASP A 81 -12.32 -3.52 -5.19
CA ASP A 81 -12.62 -2.54 -4.15
C ASP A 81 -11.77 -2.76 -2.89
N PHE A 82 -11.59 -4.02 -2.48
CA PHE A 82 -10.81 -4.35 -1.30
C PHE A 82 -9.32 -4.06 -1.49
N VAL A 83 -8.74 -4.50 -2.61
CA VAL A 83 -7.32 -4.27 -2.93
C VAL A 83 -7.04 -2.77 -3.12
N CYS A 84 -7.95 -2.05 -3.77
CA CYS A 84 -7.85 -0.59 -3.89
C CYS A 84 -7.78 0.08 -2.51
N LYS A 85 -8.62 -0.35 -1.56
CA LYS A 85 -8.62 0.19 -0.18
C LYS A 85 -7.31 -0.12 0.55
N CYS A 86 -6.76 -1.34 0.41
CA CYS A 86 -5.46 -1.67 0.97
C CYS A 86 -4.37 -0.68 0.48
N ASP A 87 -4.32 -0.45 -0.83
CA ASP A 87 -3.30 0.40 -1.45
C ASP A 87 -3.51 1.89 -1.14
N LEU A 88 -4.77 2.32 -1.01
CA LEU A 88 -5.14 3.67 -0.63
C LEU A 88 -4.70 3.97 0.81
N GLU A 89 -4.99 3.06 1.75
CA GLU A 89 -4.57 3.21 3.15
C GLU A 89 -3.06 3.17 3.29
N ALA A 90 -2.38 2.26 2.59
CA ALA A 90 -0.91 2.21 2.58
C ALA A 90 -0.31 3.52 2.05
N ALA A 91 -0.78 4.03 0.92
CA ALA A 91 -0.29 5.29 0.35
C ALA A 91 -0.55 6.51 1.26
N ASN A 92 -1.67 6.53 1.98
CA ASN A 92 -1.96 7.57 2.96
C ASN A 92 -1.11 7.43 4.23
N CYS A 93 -0.82 6.20 4.64
CA CYS A 93 0.06 5.90 5.77
C CYS A 93 1.49 6.35 5.47
N PHE A 94 2.01 6.02 4.28
CA PHE A 94 3.37 6.41 3.85
C PHE A 94 3.52 7.93 3.85
N ALA A 95 2.49 8.68 3.46
CA ALA A 95 2.55 10.14 3.42
C ALA A 95 2.56 10.81 4.81
N LYS A 96 2.20 10.06 5.87
CA LYS A 96 2.22 10.53 7.26
C LYS A 96 3.45 10.01 8.01
N ALA A 97 4.04 8.91 7.56
CA ALA A 97 5.22 8.32 8.18
C ALA A 97 6.50 9.09 7.76
N PRO A 98 7.41 9.40 8.69
CA PRO A 98 8.70 9.98 8.34
C PRO A 98 9.54 8.95 7.57
N TYR A 99 10.08 9.36 6.43
CA TYR A 99 11.05 8.55 5.69
C TYR A 99 12.44 8.71 6.33
N LYS A 100 13.08 7.61 6.73
CA LYS A 100 14.43 7.63 7.28
C LYS A 100 15.40 7.02 6.26
N ASN A 101 16.30 7.84 5.74
CA ASN A 101 17.47 7.29 5.07
C ASN A 101 18.33 6.63 6.16
N GLU A 102 18.56 5.32 6.04
CA GLU A 102 19.60 4.64 6.81
C GLU A 102 21.00 5.16 6.43
#